data_AF-A0A6L9JMW1-F1
#
_entry.id   AF-A0A6L9JMW1-F1
#
_cell.length_a   1.000
_cell.length_b   1.000
_cell.length_c   1.000
_cell.angle_alpha   90.00
_cell.angle_beta   90.00
_cell.angle_gamma   90.00
#
_symmetry.space_group_name_H-M   'P 1'
#
loop_
_entity.id
_entity.type
_entity.pdbx_description
1 polymer ?
#
loop_
_entity_poly.entity_id
_entity_poly.type
_entity_poly.pdbx_seq_one_letter_code
_entity_poly.pdbx_strand_id
1 'polypeptide(L)'
;MEKEHNPYNSETNLETNLENTNIKSTGPSADDLKSRFKEGSIPLQTDYADLIDIADIGRRAVGKAPDQTNNPNSALELDDNSGLKIKINSTGGLKADQDGLSVKLKDKSLLADPNGLAVNAGRGVKINNDQLEVDGYHGIEIVNEGVKVKASNGINVNSDGVSVKAGNGISVSGKGVEVKAKDKGSISVDSDGIAVKYWDGGGIVATDNSGLYLKLEGGNTNNGWSGVSGLSLSKNGVKVKAGNGITVDSSGVSIDPKTVLPKGMIVMFSGSSAPTGWAFCDGNHGTPDLRSRFVMCSETISETGKSSNKASGSGNGKNYSRNTTSTTVSVSVTVKNTTLTESQIPYHYHIGGMGYWTNKGMKYGTEYYSEYASYIRNDLDSVMQSANGARYAYTSPSGGGQGHNHPATASSPSHDHSVNVIPPYYLLAFIMKL
;
A
#
# COMPACT_ATOMS: atom_id res chain seq x y z
N MET A 1 13.50 -59.00 39.68
CA MET A 1 14.74 -59.76 39.96
C MET A 1 14.64 -60.23 41.39
N GLU A 2 14.15 -61.46 41.55
CA GLU A 2 14.20 -62.20 42.80
C GLU A 2 15.65 -62.47 43.20
N LYS A 3 15.93 -62.39 44.50
CA LYS A 3 16.96 -63.20 45.11
C LYS A 3 16.36 -63.84 46.36
N GLU A 4 15.99 -65.10 46.19
CA GLU A 4 15.84 -66.05 47.28
C GLU A 4 17.18 -66.22 48.02
N HIS A 5 17.13 -66.26 49.34
CA HIS A 5 18.13 -66.96 50.14
C HIS A 5 17.44 -67.63 51.32
N ASN A 6 17.24 -68.94 51.17
CA ASN A 6 17.14 -69.88 52.27
C ASN A 6 18.57 -70.39 52.55
N PRO A 7 18.99 -70.48 53.82
CA PRO A 7 19.39 -71.81 54.28
C PRO A 7 18.98 -72.13 55.72
N TYR A 8 18.48 -73.35 55.83
CA TYR A 8 18.54 -74.33 56.93
C TYR A 8 19.46 -74.07 58.14
N ASN A 9 18.88 -74.46 59.29
CA ASN A 9 19.48 -75.05 60.50
C ASN A 9 20.50 -74.23 61.31
N SER A 10 20.00 -73.65 62.40
CA SER A 10 20.63 -73.81 63.72
C SER A 10 19.56 -73.71 64.81
N GLU A 11 18.99 -74.85 65.19
CA GLU A 11 18.57 -75.05 66.58
C GLU A 11 19.84 -74.94 67.43
N THR A 12 20.10 -73.74 67.95
CA THR A 12 21.10 -73.52 68.98
C THR A 12 20.38 -72.97 70.19
N ASN A 13 20.26 -73.86 71.18
CA ASN A 13 20.12 -73.55 72.60
C ASN A 13 20.75 -72.19 72.94
N LEU A 14 19.90 -71.21 73.21
CA LEU A 14 20.21 -70.19 74.21
C LEU A 14 19.30 -70.52 75.38
N GLU A 15 19.80 -71.48 76.14
CA GLU A 15 19.45 -71.71 77.53
C GLU A 15 19.21 -70.38 78.22
N THR A 16 18.12 -70.34 78.97
CA THR A 16 17.89 -69.38 80.04
C THR A 16 19.16 -69.25 80.87
N ASN A 17 19.95 -68.22 80.62
CA ASN A 17 21.02 -67.79 81.50
C ASN A 17 20.39 -67.07 82.71
N LEU A 18 19.64 -67.84 83.48
CA LEU A 18 19.35 -67.63 84.90
C LEU A 18 20.55 -68.13 85.73
N GLU A 19 21.78 -67.92 85.25
CA GLU A 19 22.95 -68.16 86.06
C GLU A 19 23.21 -66.92 86.94
N ASN A 20 22.99 -67.10 88.22
CA ASN A 20 23.49 -66.27 89.31
C ASN A 20 22.94 -64.85 89.46
N THR A 21 21.62 -64.72 89.65
CA THR A 21 21.12 -63.75 90.64
C THR A 21 20.76 -64.48 91.93
N ASN A 22 21.76 -65.09 92.56
CA ASN A 22 21.68 -65.38 93.99
C ASN A 22 21.85 -64.04 94.70
N ILE A 23 20.80 -63.21 94.68
CA ILE A 23 20.73 -61.98 95.46
C ILE A 23 20.75 -62.45 96.90
N LYS A 24 21.95 -62.52 97.51
CA LYS A 24 22.07 -62.72 98.94
C LYS A 24 21.30 -61.57 99.59
N SER A 25 20.15 -61.90 100.18
CA SER A 25 19.38 -60.94 100.96
C SER A 25 20.31 -60.27 101.95
N THR A 26 20.45 -58.94 101.87
CA THR A 26 21.14 -58.15 102.89
C THR A 26 20.19 -58.02 104.06
N GLY A 27 20.19 -59.03 104.94
CA GLY A 27 19.37 -59.10 106.14
C GLY A 27 18.24 -60.15 106.10
N PRO A 28 17.60 -60.42 107.25
CA PRO A 28 16.45 -61.32 107.39
C PRO A 28 15.25 -60.88 106.54
N SER A 29 14.35 -61.82 106.19
CA SER A 29 13.13 -61.49 105.46
C SER A 29 12.17 -60.65 106.31
N ALA A 30 11.23 -59.94 105.67
CA ALA A 30 10.23 -59.14 106.38
C ALA A 30 9.39 -59.98 107.35
N ASP A 31 9.06 -61.23 106.99
CA ASP A 31 8.30 -62.14 107.86
C ASP A 31 9.15 -62.67 109.02
N ASP A 32 10.45 -62.92 108.77
CA ASP A 32 11.40 -63.30 109.81
C ASP A 32 11.51 -62.18 110.86
N LEU A 33 11.70 -60.94 110.43
CA LEU A 33 11.71 -59.78 111.33
C LEU A 33 10.39 -59.65 112.10
N LYS A 34 9.23 -59.70 111.43
CA LYS A 34 7.93 -59.64 112.10
C LYS A 34 7.78 -60.74 113.16
N SER A 35 8.30 -61.95 112.91
CA SER A 35 8.24 -63.06 113.86
C SER A 35 9.10 -62.82 115.11
N ARG A 36 10.23 -62.11 114.97
CA ARG A 36 11.13 -61.74 116.08
C ARG A 36 10.59 -60.57 116.90
N PHE A 37 9.77 -59.71 116.29
CA PHE A 37 9.12 -58.56 116.91
C PHE A 37 7.66 -58.80 117.34
N LYS A 38 7.18 -60.05 117.37
CA LYS A 38 5.80 -60.38 117.77
C LYS A 38 5.58 -60.23 119.28
N GLU A 39 4.32 -60.05 119.68
CA GLU A 39 3.90 -59.98 121.08
C GLU A 39 4.41 -61.19 121.89
N GLY A 40 5.02 -60.91 123.05
CA GLY A 40 5.64 -61.92 123.92
C GLY A 40 7.08 -62.34 123.54
N SER A 41 7.65 -61.81 122.46
CA SER A 41 9.06 -62.02 122.09
C SER A 41 9.95 -60.87 122.62
N ILE A 42 11.23 -61.16 122.91
CA ILE A 42 12.24 -60.16 123.28
C ILE A 42 13.23 -60.05 122.11
N PRO A 43 13.12 -59.01 121.26
CA PRO A 43 14.05 -58.81 120.14
C PRO A 43 15.50 -58.61 120.61
N LEU A 44 16.47 -59.17 119.88
CA LEU A 44 17.90 -59.04 120.17
C LEU A 44 18.50 -57.77 119.54
N GLN A 45 19.67 -57.34 120.04
CA GLN A 45 20.42 -56.22 119.45
C GLN A 45 20.66 -56.39 117.94
N THR A 46 20.92 -57.63 117.49
CA THR A 46 21.08 -57.96 116.06
C THR A 46 19.79 -57.77 115.27
N ASP A 47 18.62 -58.04 115.87
CA ASP A 47 17.33 -57.85 115.20
C ASP A 47 17.02 -56.36 114.99
N TYR A 48 17.43 -55.50 115.92
CA TYR A 48 17.35 -54.05 115.75
C TYR A 48 18.33 -53.52 114.70
N ALA A 49 19.57 -54.03 114.66
CA ALA A 49 20.55 -53.65 113.64
C ALA A 49 20.07 -54.03 112.24
N ASP A 50 19.56 -55.26 112.08
CA ASP A 50 18.98 -55.75 110.83
C ASP A 50 17.80 -54.88 110.36
N LEU A 51 16.90 -54.50 111.28
CA LEU A 51 15.77 -53.62 110.98
C LEU A 51 16.23 -52.22 110.54
N ILE A 52 17.22 -51.65 111.22
CA ILE A 52 17.78 -50.33 110.92
C ILE A 52 18.48 -50.35 109.55
N ASP A 53 19.31 -51.36 109.28
CA ASP A 53 20.05 -51.45 108.02
C ASP A 53 19.09 -51.64 106.84
N ILE A 54 18.04 -52.46 106.98
CA ILE A 54 17.00 -52.60 105.95
C ILE A 54 16.23 -51.29 105.75
N ALA A 55 15.89 -50.57 106.83
CA ALA A 55 15.26 -49.25 106.74
C ALA A 55 16.19 -48.21 106.09
N ASP A 56 17.50 -48.28 106.36
CA ASP A 56 18.55 -47.43 105.81
C ASP A 56 18.72 -47.65 104.29
N ILE A 57 18.74 -48.92 103.89
CA ILE A 57 18.75 -49.34 102.49
C ILE A 57 17.48 -48.83 101.80
N GLY A 58 16.30 -49.02 102.42
CA GLY A 58 15.02 -48.57 101.89
C GLY A 58 14.98 -47.05 101.65
N ARG A 59 15.36 -46.24 102.65
CA ARG A 59 15.40 -44.77 102.50
C ARG A 59 16.37 -44.34 101.40
N ARG A 60 17.54 -44.98 101.29
CA ARG A 60 18.56 -44.65 100.27
C ARG A 60 18.09 -45.04 98.87
N ALA A 61 17.39 -46.16 98.73
CA ALA A 61 16.83 -46.63 97.46
C ALA A 61 15.79 -45.66 96.89
N VAL A 62 14.97 -45.03 97.73
CA VAL A 62 14.03 -43.97 97.34
C VAL A 62 14.66 -42.57 97.36
N GLY A 63 15.98 -42.49 97.57
CA GLY A 63 16.76 -41.26 97.58
C GLY A 63 16.55 -40.33 98.78
N LYS A 64 15.89 -40.76 99.86
CA LYS A 64 15.66 -39.96 101.08
C LYS A 64 16.95 -39.71 101.88
N ALA A 65 17.04 -38.55 102.51
CA ALA A 65 18.13 -38.18 103.42
C ALA A 65 18.09 -39.04 104.72
N PRO A 66 19.17 -39.07 105.54
CA PRO A 66 19.21 -39.83 106.79
C PRO A 66 18.09 -39.51 107.79
N ASP A 67 17.61 -38.27 107.78
CA ASP A 67 16.45 -37.80 108.56
C ASP A 67 15.09 -38.16 107.92
N GLN A 68 15.10 -39.00 106.89
CA GLN A 68 13.94 -39.44 106.10
C GLN A 68 13.14 -38.32 105.41
N THR A 69 13.72 -37.12 105.32
CA THR A 69 13.15 -36.02 104.54
C THR A 69 13.29 -36.28 103.04
N ASN A 70 12.39 -35.67 102.28
CA ASN A 70 12.43 -35.76 100.82
C ASN A 70 13.69 -35.07 100.30
N ASN A 71 14.48 -35.81 99.53
CA ASN A 71 15.60 -35.23 98.80
C ASN A 71 15.08 -34.67 97.47
N PRO A 72 15.09 -33.34 97.26
CA PRO A 72 14.58 -32.74 96.03
C PRO A 72 15.35 -33.21 94.78
N ASN A 73 16.61 -33.63 94.94
CA ASN A 73 17.50 -34.07 93.87
C ASN A 73 17.43 -35.58 93.57
N SER A 74 16.56 -36.33 94.25
CA SER A 74 16.34 -37.74 93.92
C SER A 74 15.60 -37.87 92.58
N ALA A 75 16.07 -38.78 91.73
CA ALA A 75 15.38 -39.17 90.48
C ALA A 75 14.33 -40.27 90.72
N LEU A 76 14.24 -40.80 91.94
CA LEU A 76 13.29 -41.82 92.35
C LEU A 76 12.42 -41.30 93.50
N GLU A 77 11.18 -41.75 93.57
CA GLU A 77 10.26 -41.46 94.66
C GLU A 77 9.32 -42.64 94.89
N LEU A 78 8.61 -42.67 96.02
CA LEU A 78 7.54 -43.63 96.23
C LEU A 78 6.25 -43.09 95.62
N ASP A 79 5.44 -43.98 95.02
CA ASP A 79 4.06 -43.69 94.67
C ASP A 79 3.15 -43.77 95.91
N ASP A 80 1.86 -43.44 95.72
CA ASP A 80 0.87 -43.44 96.81
C ASP A 80 0.61 -44.85 97.38
N ASN A 81 1.00 -45.92 96.66
CA ASN A 81 0.91 -47.31 97.08
C ASN A 81 2.23 -47.85 97.66
N SER A 82 3.20 -46.97 97.94
CA SER A 82 4.55 -47.32 98.41
C SER A 82 5.39 -48.14 97.41
N GLY A 83 5.06 -48.10 96.12
CA GLY A 83 5.88 -48.61 95.04
C GLY A 83 6.99 -47.63 94.64
N LEU A 84 8.18 -48.14 94.29
CA LEU A 84 9.26 -47.29 93.78
C LEU A 84 8.98 -46.86 92.34
N LYS A 85 8.97 -45.56 92.07
CA LYS A 85 8.81 -45.00 90.72
C LYS A 85 9.88 -43.96 90.40
N ILE A 86 9.99 -43.61 89.12
CA ILE A 86 10.84 -42.53 88.64
C ILE A 86 10.12 -41.20 88.85
N LYS A 87 10.83 -40.24 89.44
CA LYS A 87 10.33 -38.88 89.62
C LYS A 87 10.39 -38.13 88.29
N ILE A 88 9.23 -37.83 87.72
CA ILE A 88 9.11 -37.13 86.43
C ILE A 88 8.74 -35.67 86.63
N ASN A 89 9.48 -34.77 85.98
CA ASN A 89 9.07 -33.37 85.85
C ASN A 89 7.92 -33.29 84.83
N SER A 90 6.71 -32.94 85.26
CA SER A 90 5.49 -32.91 84.42
C SER A 90 5.58 -31.95 83.22
N THR A 91 6.44 -30.92 83.30
CA THR A 91 6.74 -29.98 82.21
C THR A 91 7.99 -30.34 81.41
N GLY A 92 8.72 -31.39 81.81
CA GLY A 92 9.92 -31.89 81.16
C GLY A 92 9.64 -32.75 79.92
N GLY A 93 10.72 -33.22 79.29
CA GLY A 93 10.69 -34.01 78.04
C GLY A 93 10.59 -35.53 78.23
N LEU A 94 10.45 -36.02 79.45
CA LEU A 94 10.27 -37.44 79.76
C LEU A 94 8.86 -37.68 80.31
N LYS A 95 8.33 -38.88 80.10
CA LYS A 95 7.12 -39.39 80.72
C LYS A 95 7.38 -40.79 81.28
N ALA A 96 6.72 -41.13 82.37
CA ALA A 96 6.66 -42.51 82.85
C ALA A 96 5.18 -42.92 82.92
N ASP A 97 4.86 -44.06 82.34
CA ASP A 97 3.54 -44.68 82.38
C ASP A 97 3.67 -46.19 82.65
N GLN A 98 2.59 -46.95 82.46
CA GLN A 98 2.58 -48.39 82.72
C GLN A 98 3.60 -49.18 81.87
N ASP A 99 4.04 -48.60 80.74
CA ASP A 99 5.00 -49.23 79.82
C ASP A 99 6.46 -48.81 80.15
N GLY A 100 6.66 -47.95 81.15
CA GLY A 100 7.98 -47.53 81.65
C GLY A 100 8.32 -46.08 81.32
N LEU A 101 9.63 -45.76 81.34
CA LEU A 101 10.15 -44.42 81.05
C LEU A 101 10.33 -44.22 79.53
N SER A 102 9.80 -43.13 78.98
CA SER A 102 9.97 -42.78 77.57
C SER A 102 10.03 -41.28 77.34
N VAL A 103 10.40 -40.87 76.12
CA VAL A 103 10.44 -39.47 75.71
C VAL A 103 9.03 -38.96 75.42
N LYS A 104 8.70 -37.79 75.96
CA LYS A 104 7.45 -37.09 75.72
C LYS A 104 7.51 -36.34 74.38
N LEU A 105 6.82 -36.85 73.37
CA LEU A 105 6.70 -36.21 72.07
C LEU A 105 5.52 -35.23 72.07
N LYS A 106 5.77 -33.95 71.78
CA LYS A 106 4.73 -32.90 71.76
C LYS A 106 4.01 -32.85 70.41
N ASP A 107 4.74 -33.09 69.32
CA ASP A 107 4.28 -33.04 67.95
C ASP A 107 4.81 -34.25 67.17
N LYS A 108 4.46 -34.32 65.89
CA LYS A 108 4.95 -35.36 64.99
C LYS A 108 6.31 -34.99 64.37
N SER A 109 7.15 -34.18 65.00
CA SER A 109 8.47 -33.81 64.45
C SER A 109 9.52 -34.88 64.74
N LEU A 110 9.30 -35.71 65.76
CA LEU A 110 10.11 -36.86 66.11
C LEU A 110 9.24 -38.12 66.11
N LEU A 111 9.85 -39.28 65.86
CA LEU A 111 9.27 -40.61 66.02
C LEU A 111 10.06 -41.34 67.10
N ALA A 112 9.37 -42.03 67.98
CA ALA A 112 9.98 -42.96 68.93
C ALA A 112 9.38 -44.35 68.72
N ASP A 113 10.22 -45.33 68.44
CA ASP A 113 9.85 -46.73 68.24
C ASP A 113 10.92 -47.65 68.89
N PRO A 114 10.80 -49.00 68.82
CA PRO A 114 11.79 -49.90 69.41
C PRO A 114 13.23 -49.74 68.90
N ASN A 115 13.44 -49.10 67.75
CA ASN A 115 14.76 -48.78 67.19
C ASN A 115 15.34 -47.45 67.72
N GLY A 116 14.57 -46.67 68.47
CA GLY A 116 15.02 -45.44 69.13
C GLY A 116 14.23 -44.19 68.76
N LEU A 117 14.86 -43.03 68.93
CA LEU A 117 14.30 -41.71 68.65
C LEU A 117 14.86 -41.19 67.32
N ALA A 118 14.00 -40.85 66.37
CA ALA A 118 14.37 -40.33 65.06
C ALA A 118 13.60 -39.06 64.71
N VAL A 119 14.11 -38.28 63.75
CA VAL A 119 13.36 -37.17 63.14
C VAL A 119 12.28 -37.74 62.22
N ASN A 120 11.05 -37.25 62.35
CA ASN A 120 9.98 -37.56 61.42
C ASN A 120 10.15 -36.71 60.14
N ALA A 121 11.00 -37.15 59.22
CA ALA A 121 11.30 -36.42 58.01
C ALA A 121 10.03 -36.20 57.15
N GLY A 122 9.62 -34.93 57.02
CA GLY A 122 8.49 -34.50 56.20
C GLY A 122 8.90 -34.18 54.76
N ARG A 123 8.25 -33.20 54.13
CA ARG A 123 8.66 -32.71 52.81
C ARG A 123 9.92 -31.85 52.91
N GLY A 124 10.86 -32.04 51.99
CA GLY A 124 12.03 -31.16 51.83
C GLY A 124 13.24 -31.55 52.68
N VAL A 125 13.11 -32.48 53.62
CA VAL A 125 14.24 -33.11 54.32
C VAL A 125 14.06 -34.63 54.31
N LYS A 126 15.16 -35.37 54.33
CA LYS A 126 15.19 -36.83 54.36
C LYS A 126 16.28 -37.32 55.30
N ILE A 127 16.13 -38.54 55.79
CA ILE A 127 17.23 -39.26 56.45
C ILE A 127 17.92 -40.13 55.42
N ASN A 128 19.22 -39.98 55.26
CA ASN A 128 20.05 -40.74 54.32
C ASN A 128 21.34 -41.15 55.04
N ASN A 129 21.63 -42.45 55.11
CA ASN A 129 22.77 -42.99 55.87
C ASN A 129 22.91 -42.39 57.27
N ASP A 130 21.81 -42.37 58.03
CA ASP A 130 21.73 -41.83 59.40
C ASP A 130 21.99 -40.31 59.53
N GLN A 131 21.99 -39.56 58.42
CA GLN A 131 22.14 -38.10 58.40
C GLN A 131 20.86 -37.42 57.93
N LEU A 132 20.50 -36.31 58.59
CA LEU A 132 19.40 -35.44 58.15
C LEU A 132 19.90 -34.51 57.04
N GLU A 133 19.35 -34.69 55.84
CA GLU A 133 19.72 -33.93 54.64
C GLU A 133 18.50 -33.23 54.04
N VAL A 134 18.72 -32.20 53.23
CA VAL A 134 17.66 -31.59 52.40
C VAL A 134 17.35 -32.53 51.23
N ASP A 135 16.06 -32.74 50.96
CA ASP A 135 15.65 -33.58 49.84
C ASP A 135 15.67 -32.78 48.52
N GLY A 136 16.59 -33.15 47.62
CA GLY A 136 16.83 -32.49 46.33
C GLY A 136 15.76 -32.77 45.28
N TYR A 137 14.54 -32.22 45.48
CA TYR A 137 13.44 -32.25 44.51
C TYR A 137 13.59 -31.20 43.39
N HIS A 138 12.54 -31.03 42.57
CA HIS A 138 12.46 -30.00 41.54
C HIS A 138 12.78 -28.59 42.09
N GLY A 139 13.71 -27.90 41.44
CA GLY A 139 14.10 -26.53 41.80
C GLY A 139 15.22 -26.42 42.83
N ILE A 140 15.63 -27.52 43.47
CA ILE A 140 16.71 -27.54 44.46
C ILE A 140 17.82 -28.49 43.99
N GLU A 141 19.08 -28.05 44.11
CA GLU A 141 20.26 -28.85 43.85
C GLU A 141 21.15 -28.82 45.10
N ILE A 142 21.50 -29.99 45.61
CA ILE A 142 22.41 -30.15 46.74
C ILE A 142 23.83 -30.25 46.17
N VAL A 143 24.71 -29.39 46.66
CA VAL A 143 26.13 -29.31 46.27
C VAL A 143 27.01 -29.37 47.51
N ASN A 144 28.33 -29.48 47.34
CA ASN A 144 29.27 -29.58 48.46
C ASN A 144 29.22 -28.37 49.39
N GLU A 145 28.92 -27.18 48.84
CA GLU A 145 28.82 -25.92 49.58
C GLU A 145 27.46 -25.72 50.27
N GLY A 146 26.49 -26.62 50.06
CA GLY A 146 25.15 -26.55 50.66
C GLY A 146 24.02 -26.72 49.64
N VAL A 147 23.04 -25.82 49.67
CA VAL A 147 21.82 -25.91 48.86
C VAL A 147 21.76 -24.74 47.88
N LYS A 148 21.57 -25.02 46.59
CA LYS A 148 21.38 -24.00 45.55
C LYS A 148 20.11 -24.25 44.73
N VAL A 149 19.71 -23.25 43.96
CA VAL A 149 18.59 -23.38 43.01
C VAL A 149 19.01 -24.23 41.82
N LYS A 150 18.23 -25.26 41.50
CA LYS A 150 18.37 -26.06 40.27
C LYS A 150 17.77 -25.30 39.10
N ALA A 151 18.55 -24.39 38.51
CA ALA A 151 18.12 -23.57 37.39
C ALA A 151 17.97 -24.37 36.09
N SER A 152 16.95 -24.00 35.31
CA SER A 152 16.76 -24.45 33.92
C SER A 152 17.14 -23.33 32.95
N ASN A 153 16.77 -23.47 31.67
CA ASN A 153 17.00 -22.46 30.65
C ASN A 153 16.42 -21.10 31.07
N GLY A 154 17.19 -20.03 30.84
CA GLY A 154 16.76 -18.65 31.12
C GLY A 154 17.09 -18.14 32.53
N ILE A 155 17.61 -18.98 33.43
CA ILE A 155 18.07 -18.56 34.76
C ILE A 155 19.57 -18.86 34.91
N ASN A 156 20.30 -17.93 35.51
CA ASN A 156 21.70 -18.06 35.90
C ASN A 156 21.79 -18.08 37.43
N VAL A 157 22.55 -19.04 37.99
CA VAL A 157 22.81 -19.17 39.42
C VAL A 157 24.31 -19.19 39.61
N ASN A 158 24.85 -18.17 40.27
CA ASN A 158 26.29 -18.02 40.52
C ASN A 158 26.55 -17.38 41.90
N SER A 159 27.80 -16.96 42.16
CA SER A 159 28.19 -16.30 43.41
C SER A 159 27.43 -15.00 43.71
N ASP A 160 26.90 -14.34 42.67
CA ASP A 160 26.13 -13.09 42.80
C ASP A 160 24.64 -13.35 43.08
N GLY A 161 24.22 -14.62 43.05
CA GLY A 161 22.85 -15.06 43.33
C GLY A 161 22.13 -15.63 42.12
N VAL A 162 20.80 -15.45 42.08
CA VAL A 162 19.91 -15.96 41.03
C VAL A 162 19.46 -14.80 40.13
N SER A 163 19.69 -14.91 38.83
CA SER A 163 19.36 -13.87 37.85
C SER A 163 18.77 -14.46 36.56
N VAL A 164 18.13 -13.62 35.75
CA VAL A 164 17.74 -14.02 34.38
C VAL A 164 19.01 -14.18 33.54
N LYS A 165 19.10 -15.26 32.78
CA LYS A 165 20.16 -15.47 31.81
C LYS A 165 19.94 -14.55 30.61
N ALA A 166 20.85 -13.59 30.43
CA ALA A 166 20.82 -12.70 29.28
C ALA A 166 20.92 -13.49 27.95
N GLY A 167 20.30 -12.96 26.90
CA GLY A 167 20.24 -13.59 25.59
C GLY A 167 20.02 -12.59 24.47
N ASN A 168 19.67 -13.07 23.27
CA ASN A 168 19.28 -12.18 22.18
C ASN A 168 17.93 -11.55 22.51
N GLY A 169 17.90 -10.22 22.63
CA GLY A 169 16.68 -9.46 22.94
C GLY A 169 16.47 -9.14 24.42
N ILE A 170 17.24 -9.72 25.35
CA ILE A 170 17.16 -9.40 26.78
C ILE A 170 18.56 -9.05 27.31
N SER A 171 18.66 -7.87 27.93
CA SER A 171 19.82 -7.42 28.69
C SER A 171 19.53 -7.56 30.18
N VAL A 172 20.53 -7.96 30.96
CA VAL A 172 20.43 -8.02 32.43
C VAL A 172 21.62 -7.26 32.99
N SER A 173 21.36 -6.22 33.77
CA SER A 173 22.39 -5.32 34.30
C SER A 173 22.01 -4.81 35.70
N GLY A 174 22.81 -3.90 36.27
CA GLY A 174 22.47 -3.22 37.53
C GLY A 174 21.17 -2.40 37.48
N LYS A 175 20.60 -2.16 36.29
CA LYS A 175 19.29 -1.53 36.10
C LYS A 175 18.12 -2.53 36.13
N GLY A 176 18.40 -3.83 36.21
CA GLY A 176 17.42 -4.91 36.14
C GLY A 176 17.42 -5.63 34.79
N VAL A 177 16.24 -6.13 34.39
CA VAL A 177 16.03 -6.87 33.14
C VAL A 177 15.39 -5.93 32.12
N GLU A 178 16.05 -5.74 30.99
CA GLU A 178 15.66 -4.80 29.94
C GLU A 178 15.56 -5.51 28.59
N VAL A 179 14.74 -4.98 27.68
CA VAL A 179 14.72 -5.44 26.28
C VAL A 179 15.93 -4.86 25.55
N LYS A 180 16.70 -5.73 24.92
CA LYS A 180 17.82 -5.37 24.06
C LYS A 180 17.36 -5.27 22.61
N ALA A 181 17.06 -4.06 22.15
CA ALA A 181 16.79 -3.82 20.74
C ALA A 181 18.05 -4.13 19.89
N LYS A 182 17.82 -4.68 18.70
CA LYS A 182 18.87 -4.88 17.69
C LYS A 182 19.35 -3.52 17.17
N ASP A 183 20.67 -3.35 17.01
CA ASP A 183 21.21 -2.16 16.32
C ASP A 183 20.60 -2.02 14.93
N LYS A 184 20.19 -0.80 14.57
CA LYS A 184 19.44 -0.47 13.33
C LYS A 184 18.13 -1.27 13.15
N GLY A 185 17.59 -1.86 14.21
CA GLY A 185 16.26 -2.49 14.20
C GLY A 185 15.13 -1.48 14.33
N SER A 186 13.90 -1.94 14.06
CA SER A 186 12.68 -1.13 14.16
C SER A 186 12.14 -1.01 15.58
N ILE A 187 12.77 -1.61 16.59
CA ILE A 187 12.37 -1.45 17.99
C ILE A 187 13.28 -0.40 18.64
N SER A 188 12.68 0.57 19.32
CA SER A 188 13.35 1.50 20.22
C SER A 188 13.07 1.09 21.65
N VAL A 189 14.09 1.20 22.51
CA VAL A 189 13.95 1.04 23.95
C VAL A 189 14.65 2.23 24.59
N ASP A 190 13.90 3.02 25.34
CA ASP A 190 14.38 4.22 26.05
C ASP A 190 13.67 4.35 27.41
N SER A 191 13.78 5.51 28.07
CA SER A 191 13.18 5.75 29.39
C SER A 191 11.65 5.70 29.40
N ASP A 192 11.01 5.92 28.24
CA ASP A 192 9.55 5.95 28.12
C ASP A 192 8.99 4.56 27.84
N GLY A 193 9.84 3.62 27.41
CA GLY A 193 9.52 2.20 27.27
C GLY A 193 9.96 1.62 25.94
N ILE A 194 9.12 0.76 25.36
CA ILE A 194 9.39 0.05 24.10
C ILE A 194 8.46 0.59 23.02
N ALA A 195 9.03 1.07 21.93
CA ALA A 195 8.29 1.60 20.78
C ALA A 195 8.79 0.98 19.47
N VAL A 196 7.97 1.09 18.42
CA VAL A 196 8.42 0.80 17.04
C VAL A 196 8.90 2.11 16.42
N LYS A 197 10.14 2.14 15.96
CA LYS A 197 10.71 3.24 15.17
C LYS A 197 10.00 3.31 13.83
N TYR A 198 9.59 4.52 13.46
CA TYR A 198 9.11 4.86 12.13
C TYR A 198 9.89 6.08 11.64
N TRP A 199 10.03 6.20 10.33
CA TRP A 199 10.61 7.39 9.74
C TRP A 199 9.50 8.43 9.57
N ASP A 200 9.63 9.58 10.23
CA ASP A 200 8.63 10.66 10.19
C ASP A 200 8.37 11.18 8.75
N GLY A 201 9.36 11.04 7.85
CA GLY A 201 9.24 11.31 6.42
C GLY A 201 8.74 10.14 5.56
N GLY A 202 8.64 8.92 6.12
CA GLY A 202 8.41 7.66 5.40
C GLY A 202 6.95 7.27 5.18
N GLY A 203 6.02 8.21 5.40
CA GLY A 203 4.58 7.95 5.25
C GLY A 203 3.99 7.03 6.31
N ILE A 204 4.73 6.68 7.37
CA ILE A 204 4.20 5.99 8.56
C ILE A 204 4.30 6.96 9.74
N VAL A 205 3.22 7.07 10.51
CA VAL A 205 3.15 7.94 11.70
C VAL A 205 2.59 7.14 12.87
N ALA A 206 3.14 7.34 14.08
CA ALA A 206 2.45 6.92 15.30
C ALA A 206 1.51 8.02 15.75
N THR A 207 0.29 7.66 16.09
CA THR A 207 -0.67 8.57 16.73
C THR A 207 -0.75 8.27 18.22
N ASP A 208 -1.26 9.23 18.98
CA ASP A 208 -1.23 9.25 20.44
C ASP A 208 -1.92 8.07 21.13
N ASN A 209 -2.84 7.34 20.47
CA ASN A 209 -3.66 6.36 21.19
C ASN A 209 -4.01 5.05 20.48
N SER A 210 -3.61 4.83 19.21
CA SER A 210 -4.14 3.69 18.44
C SER A 210 -3.14 2.90 17.60
N GLY A 211 -1.87 3.33 17.52
CA GLY A 211 -0.79 2.59 16.88
C GLY A 211 -0.15 3.29 15.67
N LEU A 212 0.36 2.49 14.73
CA LEU A 212 1.02 2.96 13.50
C LEU A 212 0.02 3.09 12.36
N TYR A 213 0.05 4.24 11.69
CA TYR A 213 -0.83 4.56 10.59
C TYR A 213 -0.05 4.99 9.35
N LEU A 214 -0.63 4.75 8.18
CA LEU A 214 -0.15 5.36 6.94
C LEU A 214 -0.57 6.83 6.91
N LYS A 215 0.40 7.73 6.72
CA LYS A 215 0.21 9.16 6.48
C LYS A 215 0.17 9.39 4.97
N LEU A 216 -0.98 9.85 4.47
CA LEU A 216 -1.12 10.25 3.07
C LEU A 216 -0.71 11.72 2.89
N GLU A 217 -0.10 12.03 1.73
CA GLU A 217 0.40 13.37 1.42
C GLU A 217 -0.70 14.43 1.36
N GLY A 218 -0.57 15.51 2.13
CA GLY A 218 -1.55 16.59 2.22
C GLY A 218 -2.72 16.33 3.19
N GLY A 219 -2.70 15.22 3.93
CA GLY A 219 -3.54 15.06 5.12
C GLY A 219 -3.23 16.14 6.16
N ASN A 220 -4.26 16.80 6.70
CA ASN A 220 -4.10 17.76 7.79
C ASN A 220 -3.59 17.02 9.04
N THR A 221 -2.72 17.68 9.82
CA THR A 221 -2.07 17.16 11.04
C THR A 221 -3.04 16.75 12.15
N ASN A 222 -4.34 17.05 12.03
CA ASN A 222 -5.36 16.77 13.04
C ASN A 222 -6.23 15.55 12.67
N ASN A 223 -5.63 14.36 12.51
CA ASN A 223 -6.33 13.11 12.20
C ASN A 223 -7.21 13.14 10.94
N GLY A 224 -6.99 14.11 10.05
CA GLY A 224 -7.66 14.21 8.76
C GLY A 224 -6.99 13.28 7.74
N TRP A 225 -7.13 11.97 7.92
CA TRP A 225 -6.52 10.89 7.09
C TRP A 225 -7.02 10.82 5.63
N SER A 226 -7.62 11.90 5.13
CA SER A 226 -8.12 12.07 3.77
C SER A 226 -8.13 13.58 3.47
N GLY A 227 -6.96 14.19 3.39
CA GLY A 227 -6.81 15.56 2.91
C GLY A 227 -6.01 15.53 1.62
N VAL A 228 -6.63 15.92 0.51
CA VAL A 228 -6.04 16.14 -0.85
C VAL A 228 -5.28 15.01 -1.57
N SER A 229 -4.85 13.91 -0.93
CA SER A 229 -4.13 12.84 -1.62
C SER A 229 -5.03 12.10 -2.63
N GLY A 230 -4.42 11.55 -3.69
CA GLY A 230 -5.09 10.63 -4.64
C GLY A 230 -5.47 9.27 -4.04
N LEU A 231 -5.22 9.07 -2.74
CA LEU A 231 -5.57 7.88 -1.97
C LEU A 231 -6.49 8.28 -0.81
N SER A 232 -7.26 7.31 -0.32
CA SER A 232 -8.09 7.45 0.87
C SER A 232 -7.91 6.24 1.77
N LEU A 233 -7.94 6.49 3.08
CA LEU A 233 -7.88 5.46 4.11
C LEU A 233 -9.28 5.20 4.67
N SER A 234 -9.58 3.92 4.91
CA SER A 234 -10.80 3.49 5.57
C SER A 234 -10.56 2.23 6.39
N LYS A 235 -11.55 1.80 7.17
CA LYS A 235 -11.51 0.51 7.88
C LYS A 235 -11.29 -0.70 6.96
N ASN A 236 -11.56 -0.55 5.65
CA ASN A 236 -11.38 -1.60 4.65
C ASN A 236 -9.98 -1.56 3.99
N GLY A 237 -9.11 -0.64 4.40
CA GLY A 237 -7.76 -0.45 3.85
C GLY A 237 -7.60 0.83 3.02
N VAL A 238 -6.54 0.84 2.20
CA VAL A 238 -6.17 1.95 1.31
C VAL A 238 -6.84 1.77 -0.05
N LYS A 239 -7.41 2.84 -0.60
CA LYS A 239 -7.95 2.83 -1.98
C LYS A 239 -7.63 4.14 -2.71
N VAL A 240 -7.71 4.11 -4.03
CA VAL A 240 -7.67 5.33 -4.85
C VAL A 240 -8.89 6.20 -4.56
N LYS A 241 -8.64 7.49 -4.36
CA LYS A 241 -9.66 8.52 -4.29
C LYS A 241 -9.97 8.98 -5.71
N ALA A 242 -11.00 8.42 -6.31
CA ALA A 242 -11.41 8.74 -7.67
C ALA A 242 -11.71 10.25 -7.82
N GLY A 243 -11.03 10.91 -8.76
CA GLY A 243 -11.36 12.25 -9.23
C GLY A 243 -12.29 12.21 -10.45
N ASN A 244 -12.56 13.37 -11.04
CA ASN A 244 -13.35 13.46 -12.27
C ASN A 244 -12.65 12.68 -13.40
N GLY A 245 -13.39 11.80 -14.07
CA GLY A 245 -12.87 11.00 -15.18
C GLY A 245 -12.19 9.69 -14.78
N ILE A 246 -12.18 9.32 -13.50
CA ILE A 246 -11.65 8.04 -13.01
C ILE A 246 -12.77 7.25 -12.31
N THR A 247 -12.86 5.96 -12.60
CA THR A 247 -13.72 5.01 -11.90
C THR A 247 -12.85 4.04 -11.10
N VAL A 248 -13.27 3.73 -9.86
CA VAL A 248 -12.62 2.76 -9.00
C VAL A 248 -13.67 1.76 -8.53
N ASP A 249 -13.57 0.51 -8.97
CA ASP A 249 -14.50 -0.58 -8.65
C ASP A 249 -13.77 -1.91 -8.42
N SER A 250 -14.52 -3.02 -8.35
CA SER A 250 -13.96 -4.36 -8.11
C SER A 250 -13.05 -4.87 -9.22
N SER A 251 -13.11 -4.28 -10.42
CA SER A 251 -12.25 -4.60 -11.57
C SER A 251 -10.96 -3.76 -11.59
N GLY A 252 -10.84 -2.76 -10.70
CA GLY A 252 -9.66 -1.93 -10.53
C GLY A 252 -9.90 -0.45 -10.78
N VAL A 253 -8.89 0.23 -11.30
CA VAL A 253 -8.92 1.67 -11.62
C VAL A 253 -8.96 1.84 -13.13
N SER A 254 -9.97 2.54 -13.64
CA SER A 254 -10.14 2.80 -15.07
C SER A 254 -10.50 4.26 -15.33
N ILE A 255 -10.42 4.68 -16.58
CA ILE A 255 -11.03 5.95 -17.00
C ILE A 255 -12.56 5.82 -16.96
N ASP A 256 -13.25 6.92 -16.67
CA ASP A 256 -14.67 7.07 -16.96
C ASP A 256 -14.81 7.59 -18.41
N PRO A 257 -15.11 6.72 -19.39
CA PRO A 257 -15.20 7.13 -20.77
C PRO A 257 -16.35 8.12 -21.02
N LYS A 258 -17.36 8.24 -20.13
CA LYS A 258 -18.45 9.20 -20.32
C LYS A 258 -18.02 10.63 -20.02
N THR A 259 -17.16 10.79 -19.02
CA THR A 259 -16.63 12.10 -18.62
C THR A 259 -15.41 12.49 -19.47
N VAL A 260 -14.50 11.55 -19.75
CA VAL A 260 -13.26 11.83 -20.49
C VAL A 260 -13.50 11.90 -22.00
N LEU A 261 -14.48 11.14 -22.52
CA LEU A 261 -14.87 11.13 -23.93
C LEU A 261 -16.34 11.51 -24.03
N PRO A 262 -16.69 12.80 -23.92
CA PRO A 262 -18.07 13.25 -24.02
C PRO A 262 -18.71 12.82 -25.34
N LYS A 263 -20.00 12.48 -25.26
CA LYS A 263 -20.83 12.19 -26.43
C LYS A 263 -20.81 13.36 -27.42
N GLY A 264 -20.68 13.05 -28.70
CA GLY A 264 -20.56 14.04 -29.77
C GLY A 264 -19.12 14.43 -30.11
N MET A 265 -18.13 13.97 -29.35
CA MET A 265 -16.72 14.11 -29.73
C MET A 265 -16.45 13.40 -31.06
N ILE A 266 -15.86 14.12 -32.02
CA ILE A 266 -15.49 13.61 -33.33
C ILE A 266 -13.97 13.51 -33.42
N VAL A 267 -13.47 12.35 -33.85
CA VAL A 267 -12.03 12.12 -34.05
C VAL A 267 -11.77 11.57 -35.45
N MET A 268 -10.60 11.88 -35.99
CA MET A 268 -10.08 11.22 -37.18
C MET A 268 -9.60 9.81 -36.80
N PHE A 269 -9.98 8.81 -37.59
CA PHE A 269 -9.77 7.41 -37.30
C PHE A 269 -9.30 6.66 -38.55
N SER A 270 -8.22 5.89 -38.40
CA SER A 270 -7.58 5.12 -39.47
C SER A 270 -7.97 3.64 -39.51
N GLY A 271 -8.77 3.17 -38.54
CA GLY A 271 -9.24 1.79 -38.51
C GLY A 271 -10.37 1.52 -39.52
N SER A 272 -10.60 0.23 -39.79
CA SER A 272 -11.59 -0.24 -40.78
C SER A 272 -13.03 -0.29 -40.25
N SER A 273 -13.23 -0.28 -38.93
CA SER A 273 -14.56 -0.29 -38.29
C SER A 273 -14.56 0.56 -37.01
N ALA A 274 -15.66 1.28 -36.78
CA ALA A 274 -15.82 2.07 -35.56
C ALA A 274 -15.84 1.15 -34.32
N PRO A 275 -15.01 1.41 -33.29
CA PRO A 275 -15.02 0.61 -32.06
C PRO A 275 -16.36 0.71 -31.32
N THR A 276 -16.61 -0.24 -30.42
CA THR A 276 -17.78 -0.18 -29.53
C THR A 276 -17.86 1.16 -28.81
N GLY A 277 -19.05 1.79 -28.84
CA GLY A 277 -19.29 3.11 -28.26
C GLY A 277 -18.97 4.29 -29.18
N TRP A 278 -18.55 4.02 -30.42
CA TRP A 278 -18.33 5.01 -31.48
C TRP A 278 -19.18 4.67 -32.72
N ALA A 279 -19.45 5.67 -33.55
CA ALA A 279 -20.13 5.49 -34.83
C ALA A 279 -19.43 6.28 -35.94
N PHE A 280 -19.48 5.76 -37.17
CA PHE A 280 -19.00 6.47 -38.34
C PHE A 280 -19.87 7.70 -38.65
N CYS A 281 -19.25 8.84 -38.97
CA CYS A 281 -19.94 10.10 -39.28
C CYS A 281 -20.53 10.09 -40.70
N ASP A 282 -21.60 9.32 -40.89
CA ASP A 282 -22.29 9.15 -42.18
C ASP A 282 -23.70 9.76 -42.23
N GLY A 283 -24.17 10.34 -41.13
CA GLY A 283 -25.53 10.89 -40.99
C GLY A 283 -26.49 9.95 -40.24
N ASN A 284 -26.11 8.71 -39.99
CA ASN A 284 -26.90 7.76 -39.22
C ASN A 284 -26.58 7.86 -37.72
N HIS A 285 -27.46 7.29 -36.89
CA HIS A 285 -27.29 7.22 -35.43
C HIS A 285 -27.04 8.58 -34.74
N GLY A 286 -27.57 9.67 -35.32
CA GLY A 286 -27.39 11.04 -34.81
C GLY A 286 -26.00 11.63 -35.07
N THR A 287 -25.15 10.97 -35.86
CA THR A 287 -23.86 11.52 -36.29
C THR A 287 -24.04 12.55 -37.41
N PRO A 288 -23.15 13.54 -37.56
CA PRO A 288 -23.10 14.35 -38.77
C PRO A 288 -22.59 13.52 -39.96
N ASP A 289 -23.04 13.84 -41.18
CA ASP A 289 -22.52 13.22 -42.40
C ASP A 289 -21.29 13.99 -42.91
N LEU A 290 -20.10 13.55 -42.48
CA LEU A 290 -18.81 14.16 -42.82
C LEU A 290 -18.11 13.51 -44.02
N ARG A 291 -18.75 12.52 -44.66
CA ARG A 291 -18.18 11.81 -45.81
C ARG A 291 -17.90 12.78 -46.95
N SER A 292 -16.65 12.81 -47.42
CA SER A 292 -16.19 13.67 -48.53
C SER A 292 -16.46 15.16 -48.31
N ARG A 293 -16.33 15.59 -47.05
CA ARG A 293 -16.43 17.00 -46.64
C ARG A 293 -15.16 17.43 -45.94
N PHE A 294 -14.83 18.70 -46.11
CA PHE A 294 -13.84 19.37 -45.28
C PHE A 294 -14.55 19.90 -44.02
N VAL A 295 -13.95 19.70 -42.85
CA VAL A 295 -14.48 20.20 -41.57
C VAL A 295 -14.02 21.63 -41.39
N MET A 296 -14.97 22.55 -41.20
CA MET A 296 -14.73 23.97 -40.95
C MET A 296 -15.25 24.32 -39.56
N CYS A 297 -14.47 25.09 -38.80
CA CYS A 297 -14.90 25.60 -37.51
C CYS A 297 -15.98 26.67 -37.72
N SER A 298 -17.07 26.59 -36.96
CA SER A 298 -18.11 27.61 -36.96
C SER A 298 -17.66 28.85 -36.19
N GLU A 299 -18.31 30.00 -36.43
CA GLU A 299 -18.02 31.24 -35.71
C GLU A 299 -18.49 31.15 -34.25
N THR A 300 -19.58 30.39 -34.00
CA THR A 300 -20.13 30.17 -32.66
C THR A 300 -20.43 28.69 -32.41
N ILE A 301 -20.52 28.29 -31.13
CA ILE A 301 -20.78 26.88 -30.74
C ILE A 301 -22.20 26.41 -31.11
N SER A 302 -23.16 27.33 -31.23
CA SER A 302 -24.55 27.02 -31.58
C SER A 302 -24.77 26.97 -33.10
N GLU A 303 -23.86 27.53 -33.89
CA GLU A 303 -23.92 27.46 -35.33
C GLU A 303 -23.60 26.04 -35.80
N THR A 304 -24.54 25.44 -36.52
CA THR A 304 -24.39 24.11 -37.09
C THR A 304 -24.87 24.11 -38.54
N GLY A 305 -24.25 23.30 -39.39
CA GLY A 305 -24.63 23.25 -40.79
C GLY A 305 -23.69 22.40 -41.63
N LYS A 306 -24.08 22.21 -42.90
CA LYS A 306 -23.25 21.59 -43.93
C LYS A 306 -23.61 22.19 -45.29
N SER A 307 -22.63 22.34 -46.16
CA SER A 307 -22.89 22.68 -47.56
C SER A 307 -23.68 21.56 -48.26
N SER A 308 -24.48 21.88 -49.26
CA SER A 308 -25.23 20.88 -50.01
C SER A 308 -24.30 19.95 -50.81
N ASN A 309 -23.25 20.50 -51.41
CA ASN A 309 -22.30 19.74 -52.23
C ASN A 309 -21.25 18.98 -51.39
N LYS A 310 -20.75 17.86 -51.93
CA LYS A 310 -19.62 17.07 -51.40
C LYS A 310 -18.54 16.97 -52.47
N ALA A 311 -17.31 16.66 -52.08
CA ALA A 311 -16.34 16.13 -53.03
C ALA A 311 -16.85 14.79 -53.60
N SER A 312 -16.70 14.60 -54.91
CA SER A 312 -17.07 13.38 -55.63
C SER A 312 -15.84 12.48 -55.85
N GLY A 313 -16.03 11.33 -56.49
CA GLY A 313 -14.96 10.34 -56.72
C GLY A 313 -14.71 9.41 -55.52
N SER A 314 -13.72 8.53 -55.67
CA SER A 314 -13.34 7.51 -54.68
C SER A 314 -11.83 7.48 -54.46
N GLY A 315 -11.41 7.08 -53.26
CA GLY A 315 -9.99 6.92 -52.90
C GLY A 315 -9.12 8.11 -53.32
N ASN A 316 -8.11 7.83 -54.16
CA ASN A 316 -7.12 8.81 -54.63
C ASN A 316 -7.63 9.73 -55.76
N GLY A 317 -8.87 9.52 -56.23
CA GLY A 317 -9.48 10.29 -57.32
C GLY A 317 -10.59 11.23 -56.85
N LYS A 318 -10.48 11.83 -55.65
CA LYS A 318 -11.47 12.82 -55.20
C LYS A 318 -11.34 14.09 -56.04
N ASN A 319 -12.49 14.66 -56.41
CA ASN A 319 -12.58 15.92 -57.14
C ASN A 319 -13.69 16.79 -56.55
N TYR A 320 -13.47 18.10 -56.56
CA TYR A 320 -14.51 19.09 -56.33
C TYR A 320 -14.25 20.28 -57.22
N SER A 321 -15.07 20.43 -58.26
CA SER A 321 -14.96 21.54 -59.21
C SER A 321 -16.03 22.59 -58.96
N ARG A 322 -15.65 23.86 -59.07
CA ARG A 322 -16.57 25.00 -59.04
C ARG A 322 -16.45 25.75 -60.36
N ASN A 323 -17.60 26.09 -60.92
CA ASN A 323 -17.65 26.96 -62.07
C ASN A 323 -17.48 28.41 -61.62
N THR A 324 -16.75 29.19 -62.42
CA THR A 324 -16.69 30.63 -62.28
C THR A 324 -18.02 31.26 -62.67
N THR A 325 -18.24 32.51 -62.29
CA THR A 325 -19.37 33.28 -62.81
C THR A 325 -19.20 33.46 -64.32
N SER A 326 -20.23 33.12 -65.10
CA SER A 326 -20.22 33.31 -66.55
C SER A 326 -20.03 34.80 -66.84
N THR A 327 -18.98 35.14 -67.59
CA THR A 327 -18.60 36.53 -67.85
C THR A 327 -18.39 36.74 -69.34
N THR A 328 -18.99 37.80 -69.87
CA THR A 328 -18.71 38.29 -71.22
C THR A 328 -17.46 39.17 -71.15
N VAL A 329 -16.40 38.79 -71.87
CA VAL A 329 -15.21 39.63 -71.99
C VAL A 329 -15.37 40.61 -73.14
N SER A 330 -14.92 41.85 -72.93
CA SER A 330 -14.90 42.86 -73.99
C SER A 330 -13.78 42.55 -74.98
N VAL A 331 -14.14 42.42 -76.26
CA VAL A 331 -13.16 42.36 -77.35
C VAL A 331 -13.24 43.70 -78.09
N SER A 332 -12.15 44.46 -78.05
CA SER A 332 -12.05 45.70 -78.83
C SER A 332 -11.38 45.41 -80.17
N VAL A 333 -11.99 45.94 -81.25
CA VAL A 333 -11.38 45.91 -82.58
C VAL A 333 -11.16 47.34 -83.04
N THR A 334 -9.91 47.66 -83.40
CA THR A 334 -9.54 48.97 -83.93
C THR A 334 -9.26 48.86 -85.42
N VAL A 335 -10.12 49.47 -86.24
CA VAL A 335 -9.87 49.62 -87.69
C VAL A 335 -9.08 50.90 -87.92
N LYS A 336 -7.90 50.78 -88.56
CA LYS A 336 -7.00 51.91 -88.84
C LYS A 336 -7.43 52.69 -90.10
N ASN A 337 -6.80 53.86 -90.30
CA ASN A 337 -7.01 54.71 -91.47
C ASN A 337 -6.81 53.93 -92.79
N THR A 338 -7.63 54.23 -93.80
CA THR A 338 -7.40 53.84 -95.20
C THR A 338 -7.24 55.09 -96.05
N THR A 339 -6.20 55.07 -96.88
CA THR A 339 -6.00 56.03 -97.95
C THR A 339 -6.64 55.49 -99.21
N LEU A 340 -7.56 56.25 -99.80
CA LEU A 340 -8.24 55.85 -101.03
C LEU A 340 -7.25 55.85 -102.20
N THR A 341 -7.40 54.84 -103.06
CA THR A 341 -6.75 54.79 -104.37
C THR A 341 -7.61 55.50 -105.41
N GLU A 342 -7.02 55.86 -106.55
CA GLU A 342 -7.77 56.49 -107.65
C GLU A 342 -8.97 55.63 -108.09
N SER A 343 -8.86 54.29 -108.08
CA SER A 343 -9.98 53.42 -108.45
C SER A 343 -11.18 53.53 -107.49
N GLN A 344 -10.96 53.96 -106.25
CA GLN A 344 -11.97 54.10 -105.21
C GLN A 344 -12.61 55.50 -105.16
N ILE A 345 -12.08 56.45 -105.94
CA ILE A 345 -12.69 57.78 -106.14
C ILE A 345 -13.70 57.68 -107.29
N PRO A 346 -14.88 58.34 -107.21
CA PRO A 346 -15.85 58.36 -108.32
C PRO A 346 -15.23 58.80 -109.64
N TYR A 347 -15.64 58.16 -110.75
CA TYR A 347 -15.24 58.56 -112.10
C TYR A 347 -15.75 59.97 -112.39
N HIS A 348 -14.85 60.91 -112.66
CA HIS A 348 -15.18 62.30 -112.96
C HIS A 348 -14.18 62.91 -113.95
N TYR A 349 -14.64 63.95 -114.65
CA TYR A 349 -13.82 64.85 -115.46
C TYR A 349 -14.28 66.29 -115.23
N HIS A 350 -13.37 67.24 -115.36
CA HIS A 350 -13.67 68.67 -115.29
C HIS A 350 -13.88 69.27 -116.68
N ILE A 351 -14.73 70.29 -116.74
CA ILE A 351 -14.94 71.14 -117.92
C ILE A 351 -14.00 72.34 -117.79
N GLY A 352 -13.15 72.57 -118.81
CA GLY A 352 -12.24 73.70 -118.86
C GLY A 352 -12.99 75.04 -118.96
N GLY A 353 -12.40 76.13 -118.48
CA GLY A 353 -13.07 77.44 -118.44
C GLY A 353 -12.99 78.26 -119.74
N MET A 354 -12.12 77.90 -120.68
CA MET A 354 -11.95 78.63 -121.94
C MET A 354 -12.78 78.01 -123.06
N GLY A 355 -13.55 78.85 -123.75
CA GLY A 355 -14.36 78.43 -124.90
C GLY A 355 -13.54 78.42 -126.19
N TYR A 356 -13.86 77.50 -127.08
CA TYR A 356 -13.25 77.40 -128.42
C TYR A 356 -14.31 77.20 -129.49
N TRP A 357 -13.99 77.60 -130.71
CA TRP A 357 -14.89 77.44 -131.85
C TRP A 357 -15.11 75.97 -132.21
N THR A 358 -14.03 75.22 -132.37
CA THR A 358 -14.06 73.80 -132.76
C THR A 358 -13.47 72.92 -131.66
N ASN A 359 -13.64 71.60 -131.77
CA ASN A 359 -12.98 70.65 -130.86
C ASN A 359 -11.50 70.38 -131.21
N LYS A 360 -10.91 71.10 -132.19
CA LYS A 360 -9.52 70.90 -132.60
C LYS A 360 -8.55 71.19 -131.46
N GLY A 361 -7.66 70.25 -131.17
CA GLY A 361 -6.71 70.36 -130.04
C GLY A 361 -7.28 69.95 -128.68
N MET A 362 -8.57 69.60 -128.57
CA MET A 362 -9.16 69.07 -127.33
C MET A 362 -9.06 67.56 -127.29
N LYS A 363 -8.12 67.04 -126.50
CA LYS A 363 -7.78 65.62 -126.49
C LYS A 363 -8.87 64.71 -125.90
N TYR A 364 -9.60 65.17 -124.89
CA TYR A 364 -10.51 64.33 -124.09
C TYR A 364 -12.00 64.62 -124.34
N GLY A 365 -12.33 65.28 -125.44
CA GLY A 365 -13.69 65.68 -125.78
C GLY A 365 -14.04 67.08 -125.28
N THR A 366 -15.30 67.47 -125.51
CA THR A 366 -15.76 68.83 -125.31
C THR A 366 -17.21 68.85 -124.85
N GLU A 367 -17.57 69.77 -123.96
CA GLU A 367 -18.96 70.16 -123.76
C GLU A 367 -19.32 71.29 -124.73
N TYR A 368 -20.51 71.23 -125.32
CA TYR A 368 -21.00 72.29 -126.22
C TYR A 368 -22.06 73.12 -125.51
N TYR A 369 -21.83 74.43 -125.46
CA TYR A 369 -22.83 75.39 -125.00
C TYR A 369 -23.25 76.29 -126.15
N SER A 370 -24.57 76.38 -126.39
CA SER A 370 -25.13 77.24 -127.43
C SER A 370 -25.17 78.72 -127.06
N GLU A 371 -24.61 79.09 -125.91
CA GLU A 371 -24.59 80.46 -125.40
C GLU A 371 -23.57 81.33 -126.12
N TYR A 372 -23.79 82.65 -126.10
CA TYR A 372 -22.92 83.63 -126.72
C TYR A 372 -21.68 83.83 -125.85
N ALA A 373 -20.51 83.48 -126.37
CA ALA A 373 -19.26 83.63 -125.64
C ALA A 373 -18.14 84.10 -126.57
N SER A 374 -17.14 84.76 -125.99
CA SER A 374 -15.87 84.98 -126.68
C SER A 374 -15.03 83.72 -126.54
N TYR A 375 -14.65 83.14 -127.67
CA TYR A 375 -13.92 81.88 -127.73
C TYR A 375 -12.69 82.01 -128.64
N ILE A 376 -11.73 81.10 -128.43
CA ILE A 376 -10.55 80.99 -129.27
C ILE A 376 -10.95 80.31 -130.58
N ARG A 377 -10.61 80.93 -131.72
CA ARG A 377 -10.84 80.33 -133.04
C ARG A 377 -9.66 79.43 -133.40
N ASN A 378 -9.76 78.16 -133.00
CA ASN A 378 -8.68 77.18 -133.08
C ASN A 378 -8.57 76.43 -134.42
N ASP A 379 -9.15 76.97 -135.49
CA ASP A 379 -9.15 76.42 -136.84
C ASP A 379 -8.58 77.36 -137.90
N LEU A 380 -8.34 78.64 -137.57
CA LEU A 380 -7.85 79.70 -138.46
C LEU A 380 -6.89 80.64 -137.70
N ASP A 381 -6.15 81.49 -138.41
CA ASP A 381 -5.12 82.38 -137.82
C ASP A 381 -5.66 83.51 -136.91
N SER A 382 -6.99 83.71 -136.88
CA SER A 382 -7.62 84.68 -135.99
C SER A 382 -7.73 84.14 -134.57
N VAL A 383 -7.05 84.77 -133.60
CA VAL A 383 -6.89 84.19 -132.26
C VAL A 383 -8.19 84.17 -131.43
N MET A 384 -9.07 85.18 -131.55
CA MET A 384 -10.32 85.29 -130.77
C MET A 384 -11.50 85.75 -131.62
N GLN A 385 -12.70 85.18 -131.38
CA GLN A 385 -13.96 85.59 -132.00
C GLN A 385 -15.11 85.46 -130.97
N SER A 386 -16.17 86.25 -131.13
CA SER A 386 -17.40 86.11 -130.34
C SER A 386 -18.55 85.61 -131.22
N ALA A 387 -19.18 84.50 -130.85
CA ALA A 387 -20.43 84.01 -131.44
C ALA A 387 -21.11 83.00 -130.49
N ASN A 388 -22.23 82.40 -130.93
CA ASN A 388 -22.85 81.26 -130.23
C ASN A 388 -22.12 79.95 -130.54
N GLY A 389 -22.13 79.03 -129.58
CA GLY A 389 -21.66 77.65 -129.81
C GLY A 389 -20.23 77.39 -129.37
N ALA A 390 -19.82 77.96 -128.23
CA ALA A 390 -18.50 77.69 -127.66
C ALA A 390 -18.41 76.25 -127.14
N ARG A 391 -17.25 75.63 -127.37
CA ARG A 391 -16.88 74.31 -126.87
C ARG A 391 -15.86 74.45 -125.76
N TYR A 392 -16.06 73.72 -124.68
CA TYR A 392 -15.15 73.71 -123.53
C TYR A 392 -14.52 72.34 -123.39
N ALA A 393 -13.19 72.31 -123.36
CA ALA A 393 -12.45 71.05 -123.33
C ALA A 393 -12.70 70.32 -122.02
N TYR A 394 -12.97 69.01 -122.10
CA TYR A 394 -12.84 68.19 -120.91
C TYR A 394 -11.37 67.98 -120.55
N THR A 395 -11.11 67.89 -119.26
CA THR A 395 -9.88 67.29 -118.74
C THR A 395 -9.92 65.77 -118.95
N SER A 396 -8.79 65.09 -118.74
CA SER A 396 -8.79 63.62 -118.73
C SER A 396 -9.70 63.11 -117.61
N PRO A 397 -10.50 62.07 -117.84
CA PRO A 397 -11.24 61.44 -116.77
C PRO A 397 -10.30 60.79 -115.75
N SER A 398 -10.67 60.87 -114.48
CA SER A 398 -9.99 60.21 -113.35
C SER A 398 -11.03 59.58 -112.42
N GLY A 399 -10.60 58.64 -111.60
CA GLY A 399 -11.48 57.87 -110.71
C GLY A 399 -12.02 56.60 -111.36
N GLY A 400 -12.24 55.54 -110.58
CA GLY A 400 -12.78 54.25 -111.05
C GLY A 400 -14.15 53.89 -110.49
N GLY A 401 -14.62 54.60 -109.45
CA GLY A 401 -15.92 54.38 -108.80
C GLY A 401 -16.07 53.03 -108.07
N GLN A 402 -14.98 52.29 -107.82
CA GLN A 402 -15.04 51.03 -107.09
C GLN A 402 -15.31 51.27 -105.60
N GLY A 403 -16.15 50.43 -105.01
CA GLY A 403 -16.38 50.47 -103.56
C GLY A 403 -15.11 50.13 -102.77
N HIS A 404 -15.05 50.56 -101.51
CA HIS A 404 -14.06 50.10 -100.55
C HIS A 404 -14.75 49.66 -99.25
N ASN A 405 -14.09 48.78 -98.49
CA ASN A 405 -14.65 48.29 -97.23
C ASN A 405 -13.62 48.31 -96.09
N HIS A 406 -14.15 48.21 -94.89
CA HIS A 406 -13.42 48.21 -93.63
C HIS A 406 -14.01 47.17 -92.69
N PRO A 407 -13.88 45.86 -92.98
CA PRO A 407 -14.53 44.86 -92.17
C PRO A 407 -13.81 44.68 -90.83
N ALA A 408 -14.57 44.73 -89.74
CA ALA A 408 -14.15 44.31 -88.42
C ALA A 408 -15.33 43.67 -87.69
N THR A 409 -15.16 42.44 -87.23
CA THR A 409 -16.10 41.76 -86.35
C THR A 409 -15.34 41.04 -85.24
N ALA A 410 -15.84 41.15 -84.02
CA ALA A 410 -15.42 40.32 -82.90
C ALA A 410 -16.63 39.99 -82.04
N SER A 411 -16.70 38.75 -81.58
CA SER A 411 -17.67 38.32 -80.59
C SER A 411 -16.97 37.44 -79.56
N SER A 412 -17.31 37.64 -78.30
CA SER A 412 -16.98 36.71 -77.23
C SER A 412 -18.24 36.46 -76.43
N PRO A 413 -18.99 35.39 -76.73
CA PRO A 413 -20.13 34.99 -75.91
C PRO A 413 -19.71 34.79 -74.45
N SER A 414 -20.67 34.98 -73.54
CA SER A 414 -20.44 34.68 -72.13
C SER A 414 -20.05 33.21 -71.96
N HIS A 415 -18.99 32.96 -71.22
CA HIS A 415 -18.55 31.61 -70.87
C HIS A 415 -18.07 31.58 -69.41
N ASP A 416 -18.01 30.38 -68.85
CA ASP A 416 -17.44 30.11 -67.54
C ASP A 416 -16.25 29.15 -67.67
N HIS A 417 -15.51 29.01 -66.57
CA HIS A 417 -14.46 28.00 -66.41
C HIS A 417 -14.84 27.08 -65.26
N SER A 418 -14.46 25.80 -65.35
CA SER A 418 -14.56 24.86 -64.24
C SER A 418 -13.17 24.62 -63.65
N VAL A 419 -13.01 24.88 -62.36
CA VAL A 419 -11.73 24.71 -61.66
C VAL A 419 -11.88 23.69 -60.55
N ASN A 420 -11.01 22.68 -60.51
CA ASN A 420 -10.90 21.76 -59.38
C ASN A 420 -10.17 22.46 -58.23
N VAL A 421 -10.82 22.54 -57.08
CA VAL A 421 -10.33 23.27 -55.89
C VAL A 421 -9.95 22.33 -54.74
N ILE A 422 -9.75 21.04 -54.99
CA ILE A 422 -9.29 20.10 -53.97
C ILE A 422 -7.79 20.27 -53.67
N PRO A 423 -7.41 20.51 -52.40
CA PRO A 423 -6.01 20.46 -51.98
C PRO A 423 -5.51 19.01 -51.89
N PRO A 424 -4.18 18.76 -51.87
CA PRO A 424 -3.63 17.45 -51.53
C PRO A 424 -4.21 16.92 -50.21
N TYR A 425 -4.59 15.64 -50.16
CA TYR A 425 -5.33 15.07 -49.03
C TYR A 425 -4.88 13.66 -48.66
N TYR A 426 -5.16 13.28 -47.41
CA TYR A 426 -5.08 11.91 -46.89
C TYR A 426 -6.46 11.53 -46.34
N LEU A 427 -6.93 10.32 -46.62
CA LEU A 427 -8.28 9.89 -46.21
C LEU A 427 -8.25 9.21 -44.84
N LEU A 428 -8.99 9.80 -43.89
CA LEU A 428 -9.34 9.20 -42.60
C LEU A 428 -10.85 9.16 -42.46
N ALA A 429 -11.36 8.16 -41.73
CA ALA A 429 -12.74 8.17 -41.30
C ALA A 429 -12.92 9.20 -40.18
N PHE A 430 -14.08 9.82 -40.10
CA PHE A 430 -14.50 10.53 -38.90
C PHE A 430 -15.45 9.63 -38.13
N ILE A 431 -15.16 9.39 -36.85
CA ILE A 431 -16.05 8.67 -35.95
C ILE A 431 -16.45 9.58 -34.78
N MET A 432 -17.69 9.42 -34.33
CA MET A 432 -18.27 10.18 -33.23
C MET A 432 -18.54 9.29 -32.03
N LYS A 433 -18.20 9.77 -30.83
CA LYS A 433 -18.55 9.09 -29.58
C LYS A 433 -20.06 9.12 -29.37
N LEU A 434 -20.67 7.94 -29.19
CA LEU A 434 -22.11 7.74 -28.99
C LEU A 434 -22.59 8.01 -27.56
#